data_AF-A0A9N9VHY5-F1
#
_entry.id   AF-A0A9N9VHY5-F1
#
_cell.length_a   1.000
_cell.length_b   1.000
_cell.length_c   1.000
_cell.angle_alpha   90.00
_cell.angle_beta   90.00
_cell.angle_gamma   90.00
#
_symmetry.space_group_name_H-M   'P 1'
#
loop_
_entity.id
_entity.type
_entity.pdbx_description
1 polymer ?
#
loop_
_entity_poly.entity_id
_entity_poly.type
_entity_poly.pdbx_seq_one_letter_code
_entity_poly.pdbx_strand_id
1 'polypeptide(L)'
;MATEDPIRSDGLPSYGDVATTDAANQMLQPTTLYAASRFIHSSDPQAAPLYELSHSVGFLSDTDRKVVLERLEHNVRSVGGIPTVATRKRSLFHLTHRTAAEMPAFAFQAESRTRRTASMGIERVSRFGRRSGFRVCRAFFSGTGPGRYEAGPVMFSAVPPTSRKQQDVAWEWSDGEGALLAREVQAGGLMSLVVTAEMTAGTRDALVAAWLMRVWWGLAGG
;
A
#
# COMPACT_ATOMS: atom_id res chain seq x y z
N MET A 1 39.86 7.90 -61.51
CA MET A 1 40.37 6.89 -60.55
C MET A 1 40.78 7.62 -59.29
N ALA A 2 39.85 7.75 -58.34
CA ALA A 2 40.06 8.13 -56.95
C ALA A 2 38.79 7.67 -56.22
N THR A 3 38.97 6.70 -55.33
CA THR A 3 37.98 6.03 -54.51
C THR A 3 37.70 6.88 -53.28
N GLU A 4 36.46 7.28 -53.05
CA GLU A 4 36.01 7.82 -51.76
C GLU A 4 35.04 6.81 -51.13
N ASP A 5 35.46 6.25 -50.00
CA ASP A 5 34.64 5.41 -49.12
C ASP A 5 33.50 6.24 -48.49
N PRO A 6 32.26 5.73 -48.42
CA PRO A 6 31.24 6.34 -47.58
C PRO A 6 31.51 6.00 -46.11
N ILE A 7 31.69 7.04 -45.29
CA ILE A 7 31.74 6.95 -43.83
C ILE A 7 30.48 6.26 -43.34
N ARG A 8 30.65 5.08 -42.72
CA ARG A 8 29.63 4.41 -41.91
C ARG A 8 29.13 5.38 -40.84
N SER A 9 27.86 5.76 -40.90
CA SER A 9 27.18 6.37 -39.77
C SER A 9 26.98 5.29 -38.71
N ASP A 10 27.97 5.15 -37.82
CA ASP A 10 27.83 4.39 -36.59
C ASP A 10 26.64 4.89 -35.78
N GLY A 11 25.85 3.95 -35.30
CA GLY A 11 24.58 4.18 -34.65
C GLY A 11 24.73 5.03 -33.40
N LEU A 12 24.00 6.15 -33.37
CA LEU A 12 23.60 6.76 -32.12
C LEU A 12 22.32 6.05 -31.66
N PRO A 13 22.30 5.38 -30.49
CA PRO A 13 21.04 4.94 -29.92
C PRO A 13 20.19 6.17 -29.61
N SER A 14 18.98 6.19 -30.15
CA SER A 14 17.94 7.15 -29.79
C SER A 14 17.69 7.06 -28.28
N TYR A 15 18.18 8.05 -27.53
CA TYR A 15 17.82 8.25 -26.12
C TYR A 15 16.40 8.80 -26.06
N GLY A 16 15.43 7.93 -26.31
CA GLY A 16 14.03 8.29 -26.37
C GLY A 16 13.17 7.05 -26.24
N ASP A 17 13.42 6.24 -25.23
CA ASP A 17 12.43 5.36 -24.59
C ASP A 17 13.09 4.65 -23.40
N VAL A 18 13.34 5.40 -22.32
CA VAL A 18 13.10 4.77 -21.02
C VAL A 18 11.62 4.53 -20.98
N ALA A 19 11.22 3.34 -21.44
CA ALA A 19 9.92 2.78 -21.18
C ALA A 19 9.58 3.16 -19.75
N THR A 20 8.56 3.99 -19.59
CA THR A 20 7.95 4.20 -18.28
C THR A 20 7.32 2.86 -17.96
N THR A 21 8.14 1.89 -17.51
CA THR A 21 7.68 0.67 -16.89
C THR A 21 6.73 1.17 -15.84
N ASP A 22 5.45 0.87 -16.01
CA ASP A 22 4.42 1.39 -15.14
C ASP A 22 4.82 1.05 -13.71
N ALA A 23 5.27 2.03 -12.92
CA ALA A 23 5.86 1.78 -11.61
C ALA A 23 4.89 1.02 -10.68
N ALA A 24 3.59 1.00 -10.99
CA ALA A 24 2.60 0.17 -10.31
C ALA A 24 2.67 -1.31 -10.72
N ASN A 25 3.08 -1.63 -11.95
CA ASN A 25 3.23 -2.99 -12.48
C ASN A 25 4.61 -3.60 -12.21
N GLN A 26 5.55 -2.84 -11.66
CA GLN A 26 6.83 -3.38 -11.21
C GLN A 26 6.58 -4.53 -10.21
N MET A 27 7.12 -5.71 -10.52
CA MET A 27 7.04 -6.86 -9.61
C MET A 27 7.99 -6.64 -8.43
N LEU A 28 7.48 -6.81 -7.20
CA LEU A 28 8.24 -6.64 -5.98
C LEU A 28 8.35 -7.96 -5.23
N GLN A 29 9.56 -8.24 -4.74
CA GLN A 29 9.92 -9.43 -3.98
C GLN A 29 9.32 -9.43 -2.56
N PRO A 30 9.02 -10.60 -1.96
CA PRO A 30 8.59 -10.73 -0.57
C PRO A 30 9.50 -9.93 0.38
N THR A 31 8.92 -9.32 1.42
CA THR A 31 9.66 -8.48 2.36
C THR A 31 8.87 -8.29 3.65
N THR A 32 9.53 -7.86 4.73
CA THR A 32 8.84 -7.42 5.94
C THR A 32 8.80 -5.91 6.00
N LEU A 33 7.61 -5.36 6.22
CA LEU A 33 7.37 -3.94 6.41
C LEU A 33 7.18 -3.64 7.89
N TYR A 34 7.83 -2.59 8.41
CA TYR A 34 7.76 -2.20 9.83
C TYR A 34 7.16 -0.81 9.94
N ALA A 35 6.08 -0.67 10.71
CA ALA A 35 5.51 0.63 11.02
C ALA A 35 6.23 1.25 12.22
N ALA A 36 6.84 2.42 12.03
CA ALA A 36 7.56 3.17 13.05
C ALA A 36 7.11 4.63 13.05
N SER A 37 6.30 5.01 14.05
CA SER A 37 5.65 6.32 14.12
C SER A 37 4.87 6.62 12.83
N ARG A 38 5.39 7.49 11.96
CA ARG A 38 4.77 7.89 10.69
C ARG A 38 5.42 7.28 9.45
N PHE A 39 6.44 6.45 9.61
CA PHE A 39 7.16 5.85 8.49
C PHE A 39 6.96 4.34 8.44
N ILE A 40 7.05 3.78 7.24
CA ILE A 40 7.11 2.34 7.03
C ILE A 40 8.44 2.00 6.38
N HIS A 41 9.21 1.14 7.05
CA HIS A 41 10.52 0.68 6.61
C HIS A 41 10.45 -0.74 6.06
N SER A 42 11.43 -1.13 5.23
CA SER A 42 11.65 -2.53 4.90
C SER A 42 12.44 -3.23 6.01
N SER A 43 12.70 -4.53 5.83
CA SER A 43 13.55 -5.32 6.71
C SER A 43 15.03 -4.99 6.64
N ASP A 44 15.46 -4.19 5.69
CA ASP A 44 16.83 -3.71 5.61
C ASP A 44 17.01 -2.52 6.57
N PRO A 45 17.81 -2.65 7.65
CA PRO A 45 18.00 -1.57 8.62
C PRO A 45 18.67 -0.33 8.04
N GLN A 46 19.37 -0.47 6.91
CA GLN A 46 20.05 0.65 6.23
C GLN A 46 19.19 1.26 5.12
N ALA A 47 18.05 0.66 4.79
CA ALA A 47 17.17 1.19 3.78
C ALA A 47 16.41 2.43 4.26
N ALA A 48 16.30 3.42 3.37
CA ALA A 48 15.43 4.55 3.56
C ALA A 48 13.96 4.10 3.68
N PRO A 49 13.11 4.84 4.42
CA PRO A 49 11.68 4.51 4.55
C PRO A 49 10.99 4.43 3.20
N LEU A 50 10.10 3.47 3.03
CA LEU A 50 9.36 3.23 1.79
C LEU A 50 8.07 4.04 1.70
N TYR A 51 7.42 4.26 2.85
CA TYR A 51 6.19 5.02 2.95
C TYR A 51 6.24 6.02 4.09
N GLU A 52 5.46 7.07 3.95
CA GLU A 52 5.23 8.08 4.97
C GLU A 52 3.73 8.34 5.12
N LEU A 53 3.30 8.49 6.36
CA LEU A 53 1.97 8.91 6.75
C LEU A 53 2.01 10.35 7.27
N SER A 54 0.94 11.10 7.02
CA SER A 54 0.74 12.41 7.67
C SER A 54 0.63 12.34 9.21
N HIS A 55 0.22 11.18 9.74
CA HIS A 55 -0.01 10.95 11.18
C HIS A 55 0.77 9.72 11.65
N SER A 56 1.11 9.70 12.93
CA SER A 56 1.75 8.53 13.53
C SER A 56 0.74 7.39 13.71
N VAL A 57 1.06 6.21 13.18
CA VAL A 57 0.16 5.05 13.11
C VAL A 57 -0.35 4.64 14.50
N GLY A 58 0.51 4.64 15.51
CA GLY A 58 0.15 4.24 16.88
C GLY A 58 -0.68 5.27 17.66
N PHE A 59 -0.92 6.46 17.10
CA PHE A 59 -1.69 7.53 17.74
C PHE A 59 -2.98 7.86 16.99
N LEU A 60 -3.33 7.06 15.97
CA LEU A 60 -4.60 7.21 15.27
C LEU A 60 -5.76 6.88 16.20
N SER A 61 -6.83 7.67 16.11
CA SER A 61 -7.98 7.62 16.98
C SER A 61 -9.29 7.75 16.19
N ASP A 62 -10.42 7.59 16.88
CA ASP A 62 -11.75 7.80 16.29
C ASP A 62 -11.96 9.23 15.78
N THR A 63 -11.27 10.22 16.38
CA THR A 63 -11.44 11.64 16.04
C THR A 63 -10.70 12.05 14.77
N ASP A 64 -9.69 11.29 14.38
CA ASP A 64 -9.00 11.47 13.11
C ASP A 64 -10.00 11.22 11.97
N ARG A 65 -9.96 12.08 10.94
CA ARG A 65 -10.85 11.95 9.77
C ARG A 65 -10.11 11.70 8.48
N LYS A 66 -8.82 12.04 8.42
CA LYS A 66 -8.01 11.92 7.21
C LYS A 66 -6.53 11.70 7.53
N VAL A 67 -5.95 10.66 6.95
CA VAL A 67 -4.52 10.37 6.95
C VAL A 67 -4.04 10.22 5.51
N VAL A 68 -3.08 11.04 5.09
CA VAL A 68 -2.42 10.89 3.79
C VAL A 68 -1.36 9.81 3.89
N LEU A 69 -1.37 8.87 2.94
CA LEU A 69 -0.34 7.87 2.73
C LEU A 69 0.43 8.20 1.45
N GLU A 70 1.75 8.32 1.57
CA GLU A 70 2.66 8.64 0.48
C GLU A 70 3.72 7.56 0.33
N ARG A 71 4.12 7.31 -0.91
CA ARG A 71 5.30 6.51 -1.24
C ARG A 71 6.51 7.42 -1.38
N LEU A 72 7.63 7.00 -0.80
CA LEU A 72 8.91 7.68 -0.92
C LEU A 72 9.69 7.03 -2.06
N GLU A 73 9.86 7.77 -3.15
CA GLU A 73 10.66 7.36 -4.30
C GLU A 73 12.05 7.99 -4.17
N HIS A 74 13.08 7.17 -3.95
CA HIS A 74 14.46 7.62 -3.85
C HIS A 74 15.13 7.49 -5.23
N ASN A 75 15.66 8.61 -5.74
CA ASN A 75 16.39 8.66 -6.99
C ASN A 75 17.82 9.12 -6.73
N VAL A 76 18.79 8.30 -7.12
CA VAL A 76 20.22 8.65 -7.05
C VAL A 76 20.60 9.35 -8.35
N ARG A 77 20.91 10.65 -8.25
CA ARG A 77 21.40 11.46 -9.37
C ARG A 77 22.86 11.81 -9.14
N SER A 78 23.67 11.76 -10.18
CA SER A 78 25.04 12.27 -10.13
C SER A 78 25.05 13.71 -10.65
N VAL A 79 25.34 14.68 -9.79
CA VAL A 79 25.50 16.09 -10.18
C VAL A 79 26.98 16.42 -10.01
N GLY A 80 27.67 16.70 -11.12
CA GLY A 80 29.11 16.98 -11.10
C GLY A 80 29.99 15.81 -10.62
N GLY A 81 29.53 14.55 -10.81
CA GLY A 81 30.25 13.36 -10.35
C GLY A 81 29.98 12.96 -8.90
N ILE A 82 29.20 13.75 -8.15
CA ILE A 82 28.84 13.46 -6.76
C ILE A 82 27.46 12.80 -6.73
N PRO A 83 27.32 11.60 -6.13
CA PRO A 83 26.03 10.95 -5.95
C PRO A 83 25.18 11.75 -4.95
N THR A 84 24.00 12.17 -5.40
CA THR A 84 23.00 12.88 -4.60
C THR A 84 21.70 12.10 -4.59
N VAL A 85 21.15 11.85 -3.40
CA VAL A 85 19.86 11.15 -3.25
C VAL A 85 18.75 12.19 -3.19
N ALA A 86 17.88 12.20 -4.20
CA ALA A 86 16.68 13.02 -4.20
C ALA A 86 15.48 12.15 -3.83
N THR A 87 14.75 12.53 -2.78
CA THR A 87 13.49 11.87 -2.38
C THR A 87 12.31 12.60 -2.98
N ARG A 88 11.46 11.88 -3.70
CA ARG A 88 10.19 12.36 -4.21
C ARG A 88 9.04 11.70 -3.45
N LYS A 89 8.11 12.49 -2.96
CA LYS A 89 6.87 12.01 -2.35
C LYS A 89 5.80 11.82 -3.41
N ARG A 90 5.19 10.63 -3.44
CA ARG A 90 4.05 10.32 -4.30
C ARG A 90 2.85 9.98 -3.43
N SER A 91 1.83 10.83 -3.44
CA SER A 91 0.58 10.56 -2.75
C SER A 91 -0.12 9.35 -3.36
N LEU A 92 -0.37 8.33 -2.54
CA LEU A 92 -1.04 7.09 -2.96
C LEU A 92 -2.53 7.14 -2.61
N PHE A 93 -2.82 7.32 -1.32
CA PHE A 93 -4.18 7.26 -0.79
C PHE A 93 -4.43 8.36 0.24
N HIS A 94 -5.67 8.81 0.31
CA HIS A 94 -6.21 9.42 1.51
C HIS A 94 -7.00 8.36 2.27
N LEU A 95 -6.50 7.96 3.43
CA LEU A 95 -7.25 7.13 4.35
C LEU A 95 -8.23 8.03 5.08
N THR A 96 -9.52 7.75 5.02
CA THR A 96 -10.57 8.55 5.67
C THR A 96 -11.37 7.69 6.62
N HIS A 97 -11.73 8.26 7.76
CA HIS A 97 -12.62 7.65 8.74
C HIS A 97 -13.86 8.53 8.89
N ARG A 98 -15.01 8.00 8.49
CA ARG A 98 -16.30 8.70 8.49
C ARG A 98 -17.17 8.20 9.63
N THR A 99 -17.92 9.13 10.23
CA THR A 99 -18.80 8.81 11.35
C THR A 99 -20.08 8.10 10.89
N ALA A 100 -20.70 7.33 11.77
CA ALA A 100 -21.98 6.66 11.47
C ALA A 100 -23.10 7.65 11.07
N ALA A 101 -23.06 8.88 11.58
CA ALA A 101 -24.01 9.94 11.22
C ALA A 101 -23.95 10.32 9.73
N GLU A 102 -22.81 10.09 9.06
CA GLU A 102 -22.65 10.32 7.62
C GLU A 102 -23.20 9.16 6.77
N MET A 103 -23.67 8.08 7.41
CA MET A 103 -24.12 6.83 6.77
C MET A 103 -23.19 6.37 5.64
N PRO A 104 -21.88 6.20 5.91
CA PRO A 104 -20.94 5.85 4.87
C PRO A 104 -21.10 4.37 4.49
N ALA A 105 -20.87 4.03 3.22
CA ALA A 105 -20.82 2.63 2.79
C ALA A 105 -19.71 1.83 3.49
N PHE A 106 -18.62 2.51 3.83
CA PHE A 106 -17.54 1.98 4.65
C PHE A 106 -17.12 3.03 5.66
N ALA A 107 -17.04 2.67 6.95
CA ALA A 107 -16.58 3.60 7.99
C ALA A 107 -15.13 4.05 7.72
N PHE A 108 -14.28 3.15 7.25
CA PHE A 108 -12.89 3.45 6.87
C PHE A 108 -12.69 3.18 5.36
N GLN A 109 -12.08 4.14 4.68
CA GLN A 109 -11.88 4.14 3.23
C GLN A 109 -10.48 4.60 2.87
N ALA A 110 -9.93 4.07 1.78
CA ALA A 110 -8.73 4.56 1.13
C ALA A 110 -9.12 5.13 -0.23
N GLU A 111 -9.17 6.45 -0.33
CA GLU A 111 -9.44 7.15 -1.58
C GLU A 111 -8.15 7.26 -2.40
N SER A 112 -8.13 6.62 -3.57
CA SER A 112 -6.94 6.62 -4.43
C SER A 112 -6.68 8.01 -5.02
N ARG A 113 -5.41 8.42 -5.01
CA ARG A 113 -4.92 9.66 -5.61
C ARG A 113 -4.30 9.45 -6.99
N THR A 114 -4.27 8.20 -7.45
CA THR A 114 -3.72 7.84 -8.75
C THR A 114 -4.74 7.04 -9.55
N ARG A 115 -4.77 7.20 -10.87
CA ARG A 115 -5.62 6.36 -11.73
C ARG A 115 -5.18 4.89 -11.79
N ARG A 116 -4.01 4.58 -11.22
CA ARG A 116 -3.36 3.26 -11.26
C ARG A 116 -3.78 2.34 -10.11
N THR A 117 -4.34 2.93 -9.06
CA THR A 117 -4.83 2.21 -7.88
C THR A 117 -6.31 2.49 -7.70
N ALA A 118 -7.08 1.48 -7.32
CA ALA A 118 -8.50 1.66 -7.06
C ALA A 118 -8.71 2.19 -5.64
N SER A 119 -9.73 3.03 -5.45
CA SER A 119 -10.23 3.31 -4.11
C SER A 119 -10.80 2.04 -3.50
N MET A 120 -10.79 1.95 -2.17
CA MET A 120 -11.22 0.76 -1.46
C MET A 120 -11.76 1.10 -0.08
N GLY A 121 -12.62 0.24 0.46
CA GLY A 121 -13.19 0.36 1.79
C GLY A 121 -13.02 -0.93 2.58
N ILE A 122 -12.99 -0.83 3.90
CA ILE A 122 -12.87 -1.98 4.79
C ILE A 122 -14.18 -2.19 5.57
N GLU A 123 -14.59 -3.45 5.67
CA GLU A 123 -15.74 -3.88 6.45
C GLU A 123 -15.34 -5.02 7.39
N ARG A 124 -15.99 -5.05 8.57
CA ARG A 124 -15.86 -6.16 9.51
C ARG A 124 -16.85 -7.25 9.13
N VAL A 125 -16.35 -8.47 8.94
CA VAL A 125 -17.18 -9.63 8.62
C VAL A 125 -17.26 -10.52 9.86
N SER A 126 -18.44 -10.56 10.47
CA SER A 126 -18.76 -11.52 11.52
C SER A 126 -19.49 -12.72 10.90
N ARG A 127 -19.05 -13.94 11.19
CA ARG A 127 -19.81 -15.16 10.92
C ARG A 127 -20.10 -15.84 12.24
N PHE A 128 -21.38 -16.11 12.49
CA PHE A 128 -21.83 -16.78 13.72
C PHE A 128 -21.00 -18.05 13.97
N GLY A 129 -20.40 -18.16 15.16
CA GLY A 129 -19.55 -19.29 15.55
C GLY A 129 -18.12 -19.32 14.96
N ARG A 130 -17.68 -18.30 14.21
CA ARG A 130 -16.29 -18.16 13.74
C ARG A 130 -15.68 -16.84 14.21
N ARG A 131 -14.34 -16.77 14.25
CA ARG A 131 -13.63 -15.52 14.54
C ARG A 131 -13.97 -14.47 13.49
N SER A 132 -14.31 -13.25 13.91
CA SER A 132 -14.60 -12.14 13.00
C SER A 132 -13.36 -11.75 12.20
N GLY A 133 -13.52 -11.52 10.90
CA GLY A 133 -12.48 -11.07 9.98
C GLY A 133 -12.74 -9.68 9.45
N PHE A 134 -11.89 -9.24 8.53
CA PHE A 134 -12.08 -8.05 7.72
C PHE A 134 -12.06 -8.39 6.24
N ARG A 135 -12.83 -7.63 5.46
CA ARG A 135 -12.73 -7.60 4.00
C ARG A 135 -12.43 -6.19 3.55
N VAL A 136 -11.55 -6.09 2.57
CA VAL A 136 -11.26 -4.87 1.86
C VAL A 136 -11.82 -5.02 0.46
N CYS A 137 -12.82 -4.22 0.15
CA CYS A 137 -13.53 -4.24 -1.12
C CYS A 137 -13.10 -3.04 -1.95
N ARG A 138 -13.05 -3.21 -3.26
CA ARG A 138 -12.92 -2.07 -4.18
C ARG A 138 -14.11 -1.14 -3.96
N ALA A 139 -13.87 0.17 -3.89
CA ALA A 139 -14.90 1.17 -3.69
C ALA A 139 -15.15 1.90 -5.02
N PHE A 140 -16.36 1.75 -5.56
CA PHE A 140 -16.77 2.42 -6.79
C PHE A 140 -17.57 3.67 -6.46
N PHE A 141 -17.18 4.82 -7.03
CA PHE A 141 -17.96 6.03 -6.85
C PHE A 141 -19.31 5.92 -7.58
N SER A 142 -20.43 5.92 -6.86
CA SER A 142 -21.76 5.70 -7.45
C SER A 142 -22.66 6.94 -7.56
N GLY A 143 -22.14 8.14 -7.25
CA GLY A 143 -22.84 9.42 -7.52
C GLY A 143 -23.11 10.27 -6.28
N THR A 144 -24.10 11.18 -6.38
CA THR A 144 -24.32 12.27 -5.42
C THR A 144 -25.33 11.92 -4.31
N GLY A 145 -24.81 11.46 -3.17
CA GLY A 145 -25.53 11.32 -1.89
C GLY A 145 -24.52 11.15 -0.72
N PRO A 146 -24.94 11.10 0.56
CA PRO A 146 -24.08 10.52 1.60
C PRO A 146 -23.90 9.01 1.33
N GLY A 147 -22.70 8.46 1.51
CA GLY A 147 -22.40 7.06 1.15
C GLY A 147 -22.04 6.80 -0.32
N ARG A 148 -21.36 7.75 -1.00
CA ARG A 148 -21.02 7.77 -2.45
C ARG A 148 -20.19 6.61 -3.00
N TYR A 149 -19.94 5.57 -2.24
CA TYR A 149 -19.15 4.42 -2.66
C TYR A 149 -19.96 3.15 -2.57
N GLU A 150 -19.94 2.33 -3.61
CA GLU A 150 -20.50 0.98 -3.59
C GLU A 150 -19.39 -0.06 -3.43
N ALA A 151 -19.71 -1.13 -2.71
CA ALA A 151 -18.81 -2.24 -2.50
C ALA A 151 -18.68 -3.08 -3.78
N GLY A 152 -17.50 -3.03 -4.37
CA GLY A 152 -17.07 -3.86 -5.47
C GLY A 152 -16.48 -5.20 -5.03
N PRO A 153 -15.73 -5.88 -5.92
CA PRO A 153 -15.05 -7.12 -5.61
C PRO A 153 -14.10 -7.00 -4.41
N VAL A 154 -13.98 -8.09 -3.66
CA VAL A 154 -13.01 -8.22 -2.57
C VAL A 154 -11.61 -8.17 -3.16
N MET A 155 -10.79 -7.24 -2.66
CA MET A 155 -9.38 -7.13 -3.00
C MET A 155 -8.51 -7.90 -2.01
N PHE A 156 -8.82 -7.78 -0.71
CA PHE A 156 -8.10 -8.46 0.35
C PHE A 156 -9.03 -8.95 1.45
N SER A 157 -8.63 -10.00 2.15
CA SER A 157 -9.26 -10.45 3.38
C SER A 157 -8.20 -10.55 4.48
N ALA A 158 -8.54 -10.11 5.70
CA ALA A 158 -7.72 -10.31 6.88
C ALA A 158 -8.48 -11.18 7.88
N VAL A 159 -7.93 -12.33 8.24
CA VAL A 159 -8.55 -13.25 9.19
C VAL A 159 -7.57 -13.60 10.31
N PRO A 160 -8.05 -13.84 11.55
CA PRO A 160 -7.14 -14.30 12.61
C PRO A 160 -6.55 -15.67 12.25
N PRO A 161 -5.31 -15.98 12.66
CA PRO A 161 -4.70 -17.25 12.33
C PRO A 161 -5.50 -18.41 12.89
N THR A 162 -5.55 -19.50 12.12
CA THR A 162 -6.26 -20.73 12.53
C THR A 162 -5.47 -21.50 13.59
N SER A 163 -4.14 -21.43 13.55
CA SER A 163 -3.25 -22.15 14.47
C SER A 163 -2.88 -21.32 15.69
N ARG A 164 -3.10 -21.85 16.89
CA ARG A 164 -2.65 -21.23 18.16
C ARG A 164 -1.13 -21.22 18.35
N LYS A 165 -0.36 -21.92 17.50
CA LYS A 165 1.11 -21.93 17.57
C LYS A 165 1.74 -20.63 17.06
N GLN A 166 0.98 -19.79 16.36
CA GLN A 166 1.43 -18.51 15.83
C GLN A 166 0.99 -17.37 16.77
N GLN A 167 1.58 -17.30 17.96
CA GLN A 167 1.12 -16.37 19.01
C GLN A 167 1.32 -14.90 18.64
N ASP A 168 2.33 -14.59 17.84
CA ASP A 168 2.65 -13.20 17.45
C ASP A 168 1.90 -12.74 16.18
N VAL A 169 1.22 -13.66 15.47
CA VAL A 169 0.47 -13.34 14.26
C VAL A 169 -0.93 -12.88 14.65
N ALA A 170 -1.24 -11.61 14.40
CA ALA A 170 -2.56 -11.05 14.66
C ALA A 170 -3.53 -11.36 13.52
N TRP A 171 -3.07 -11.25 12.27
CA TRP A 171 -3.90 -11.37 11.08
C TRP A 171 -3.14 -12.04 9.92
N GLU A 172 -3.81 -12.94 9.21
CA GLU A 172 -3.37 -13.47 7.92
C GLU A 172 -4.13 -12.74 6.81
N TRP A 173 -3.37 -12.14 5.89
CA TRP A 173 -3.86 -11.36 4.76
C TRP A 173 -3.82 -12.19 3.49
N SER A 174 -4.96 -12.33 2.84
CA SER A 174 -5.11 -13.02 1.54
C SER A 174 -5.66 -12.09 0.47
N ASP A 175 -5.45 -12.43 -0.79
CA ASP A 175 -6.10 -11.77 -1.93
C ASP A 175 -7.58 -12.15 -2.06
N GLY A 176 -8.23 -11.66 -3.12
CA GLY A 176 -9.64 -11.94 -3.43
C GLY A 176 -9.94 -13.41 -3.76
N GLU A 177 -8.92 -14.19 -4.14
CA GLU A 177 -9.03 -15.64 -4.43
C GLU A 177 -8.73 -16.50 -3.19
N GLY A 178 -8.20 -15.89 -2.13
CA GLY A 178 -7.88 -16.53 -0.87
C GLY A 178 -6.40 -16.93 -0.73
N ALA A 179 -5.56 -16.63 -1.72
CA ALA A 179 -4.13 -16.92 -1.63
C ALA A 179 -3.45 -15.99 -0.62
N LEU A 180 -2.60 -16.55 0.25
CA LEU A 180 -1.94 -15.81 1.32
C LEU A 180 -0.91 -14.84 0.75
N LEU A 181 -1.07 -13.55 1.08
CA LEU A 181 -0.17 -12.48 0.67
C LEU A 181 0.79 -12.06 1.79
N ALA A 182 0.29 -11.97 3.02
CA ALA A 182 1.07 -11.45 4.14
C ALA A 182 0.56 -11.93 5.51
N ARG A 183 1.39 -11.74 6.53
CA ARG A 183 1.02 -11.90 7.94
C ARG A 183 1.30 -10.61 8.69
N GLU A 184 0.32 -10.14 9.43
CA GLU A 184 0.51 -9.08 10.39
C GLU A 184 1.01 -9.67 11.70
N VAL A 185 2.15 -9.16 12.16
CA VAL A 185 2.81 -9.60 13.38
C VAL A 185 2.91 -8.43 14.34
N GLN A 186 2.56 -8.69 15.60
CA GLN A 186 2.71 -7.74 16.69
C GLN A 186 3.61 -8.34 17.76
N ALA A 187 4.88 -7.92 17.77
CA ALA A 187 5.89 -8.46 18.67
C ALA A 187 6.76 -7.31 19.23
N GLY A 188 7.00 -7.32 20.55
CA GLY A 188 7.88 -6.33 21.18
C GLY A 188 7.41 -4.87 21.05
N GLY A 189 6.10 -4.64 20.92
CA GLY A 189 5.53 -3.30 20.70
C GLY A 189 5.72 -2.76 19.28
N LEU A 190 6.41 -3.48 18.40
CA LEU A 190 6.46 -3.18 16.97
C LEU A 190 5.35 -3.91 16.22
N MET A 191 4.82 -3.23 15.22
CA MET A 191 3.82 -3.75 14.31
C MET A 191 4.44 -3.92 12.93
N SER A 192 4.38 -5.12 12.38
CA SER A 192 4.96 -5.43 11.08
C SER A 192 4.00 -6.20 10.19
N LEU A 193 4.23 -6.09 8.88
CA LEU A 193 3.54 -6.83 7.85
C LEU A 193 4.56 -7.65 7.08
N VAL A 194 4.60 -8.95 7.34
CA VAL A 194 5.46 -9.93 6.66
C VAL A 194 4.80 -10.31 5.34
N VAL A 195 5.19 -9.67 4.25
CA VAL A 195 4.71 -9.97 2.89
C VAL A 195 5.44 -11.20 2.36
N THR A 196 4.68 -12.26 2.07
CA THR A 196 5.21 -13.58 1.68
C THR A 196 5.08 -13.88 0.19
N ALA A 197 4.28 -13.10 -0.54
CA ALA A 197 4.06 -13.28 -1.97
C ALA A 197 4.78 -12.21 -2.80
N GLU A 198 5.29 -12.61 -3.97
CA GLU A 198 5.60 -11.66 -5.03
C GLU A 198 4.32 -10.97 -5.50
N MET A 199 4.38 -9.66 -5.70
CA MET A 199 3.22 -8.89 -6.16
C MET A 199 3.65 -7.62 -6.85
N THR A 200 2.77 -7.05 -7.66
CA THR A 200 3.02 -5.75 -8.27
C THR A 200 3.09 -4.66 -7.20
N ALA A 201 3.81 -3.57 -7.49
CA ALA A 201 3.94 -2.47 -6.58
C ALA A 201 2.59 -1.79 -6.26
N GLY A 202 1.66 -1.75 -7.22
CA GLY A 202 0.30 -1.26 -7.02
C GLY A 202 -0.49 -2.14 -6.04
N THR A 203 -0.37 -3.46 -6.14
CA THR A 203 -0.97 -4.39 -5.18
C THR A 203 -0.35 -4.23 -3.79
N ARG A 204 0.97 -4.04 -3.70
CA ARG A 204 1.64 -3.76 -2.41
C ARG A 204 1.18 -2.45 -1.79
N ASP A 205 1.13 -1.38 -2.59
CA ASP A 205 0.68 -0.06 -2.15
C ASP A 205 -0.77 -0.13 -1.61
N ALA A 206 -1.64 -0.88 -2.30
CA ALA A 206 -3.00 -1.14 -1.84
C ALA A 206 -3.04 -2.01 -0.57
N LEU A 207 -2.23 -3.07 -0.48
CA LEU A 207 -2.14 -3.92 0.71
C LEU A 207 -1.66 -3.14 1.95
N VAL A 208 -0.70 -2.23 1.78
CA VAL A 208 -0.24 -1.33 2.85
C VAL A 208 -1.36 -0.40 3.31
N ALA A 209 -2.12 0.18 2.37
CA ALA A 209 -3.29 1.01 2.72
C ALA A 209 -4.37 0.19 3.46
N ALA A 210 -4.63 -1.04 3.02
CA ALA A 210 -5.56 -1.97 3.68
C ALA A 210 -5.13 -2.27 5.12
N TRP A 211 -3.85 -2.60 5.29
CA TRP A 211 -3.25 -2.85 6.60
C TRP A 211 -3.43 -1.65 7.53
N LEU A 212 -3.06 -0.46 7.08
CA LEU A 212 -3.19 0.77 7.87
C LEU A 212 -4.64 1.11 8.23
N MET A 213 -5.61 0.89 7.33
CA MET A 213 -7.03 1.05 7.66
C MET A 213 -7.48 0.07 8.75
N ARG A 214 -7.04 -1.19 8.68
CA ARG A 214 -7.36 -2.19 9.72
C ARG A 214 -6.75 -1.81 11.07
N VAL A 215 -5.51 -1.32 11.07
CA VAL A 215 -4.83 -0.82 12.28
C VAL A 215 -5.64 0.31 12.90
N TRP A 216 -6.00 1.31 12.09
CA TRP A 216 -6.77 2.45 12.53
C TRP A 216 -8.15 2.03 13.07
N TRP A 217 -8.84 1.10 12.41
CA TRP A 217 -10.09 0.52 12.91
C TRP A 217 -9.92 -0.04 14.33
N GLY A 218 -8.86 -0.80 14.57
CA GLY A 218 -8.58 -1.37 15.89
C GLY A 218 -8.29 -0.32 16.97
N LEU A 219 -7.60 0.76 16.62
CA LEU A 219 -7.27 1.85 17.56
C LEU A 219 -8.47 2.78 17.84
N ALA A 220 -9.36 2.97 16.87
CA ALA A 220 -10.57 3.76 17.02
C ALA A 220 -11.68 3.06 17.85
N GLY A 221 -11.47 1.81 18.28
CA GLY A 221 -12.40 1.08 19.13
C GLY A 221 -13.57 0.41 18.40
N GLY A 222 -13.38 0.02 17.14
CA GLY A 222 -14.42 -0.66 16.35
C GLY A 222 -14.56 -2.18 16.56
#